data_AF-A0A672QG08-F1
#
_entry.id   AF-A0A672QG08-F1
#
_cell.length_a   1.000
_cell.length_b   1.000
_cell.length_c   1.000
_cell.angle_alpha   90.00
_cell.angle_beta   90.00
_cell.angle_gamma   90.00
#
_symmetry.space_group_name_H-M   'P 1'
#
loop_
_entity.id
_entity.type
_entity.pdbx_description
1 polymer ?
#
loop_
_entity_poly.entity_id
_entity_poly.type
_entity_poly.pdbx_seq_one_letter_code
_entity_poly.pdbx_strand_id
1 'polypeptide(L)'
;PFMLCDVSVECNLVEGEDHVEVNGEIFQKPFVEKPVSAEDHNVYIYYPTSAGGGSQRLFRKIGSRSSVYSPESNVRKTGSYIYEEFMPTDGTDVKVYTVGPDYAHAEARKSPALDGKVERDSEGKEVRYPVILNAREKLIAWKVCSAFKQTVCGFDLLRANGQSYVCDVNGFSFVKNSMKYYDDCAKIMGNIIMRELAPQFQIPWSIPLEAEDIPIVPTTSGTMMELRCVIAVIRHGDRTPKQKMKMEVRHQRFFDLFEKCEGYKSGKLKLKKPKQLQEVLDIARQLLVELVQNNDSEIEESKAKLEQLKTVLEMYGHFSGINRKVQLTYLPHGCPKTSSEEEVFFFHVPKAVVCL
;
A
#
# COMPACT_ATOMS: atom_id res chain seq x y z
N PRO A 1 0.55 19.10 -2.74
CA PRO A 1 -0.28 20.32 -2.57
C PRO A 1 -1.57 19.94 -1.84
N PHE A 2 -2.01 20.75 -0.87
CA PHE A 2 -3.29 20.56 -0.19
C PHE A 2 -3.99 21.92 -0.05
N MET A 3 -5.32 21.92 -0.09
CA MET A 3 -6.13 23.12 0.03
C MET A 3 -7.25 22.91 1.05
N LEU A 4 -7.44 23.91 1.91
CA LEU A 4 -8.51 23.95 2.88
C LEU A 4 -9.76 24.58 2.24
N CYS A 5 -10.91 23.95 2.41
CA CYS A 5 -12.21 24.47 2.00
C CYS A 5 -13.20 24.36 3.15
N ASP A 6 -13.82 25.48 3.51
CA ASP A 6 -14.98 25.48 4.37
C ASP A 6 -16.24 25.62 3.51
N VAL A 7 -17.03 24.54 3.37
CA VAL A 7 -18.23 24.59 2.52
C VAL A 7 -19.30 25.52 3.11
N SER A 8 -19.17 25.92 4.38
CA SER A 8 -20.10 26.83 5.06
C SER A 8 -19.74 28.32 4.97
N VAL A 9 -18.55 28.68 4.48
CA VAL A 9 -18.04 30.06 4.39
C VAL A 9 -17.28 30.25 3.07
N GLU A 10 -17.66 31.22 2.22
CA GLU A 10 -16.98 31.67 0.96
C GLU A 10 -15.89 30.75 0.36
N CYS A 11 -16.13 29.44 0.23
CA CYS A 11 -15.25 28.51 -0.45
C CYS A 11 -15.79 28.29 -1.86
N ASN A 12 -14.99 28.64 -2.86
CA ASN A 12 -15.30 28.34 -4.24
C ASN A 12 -14.93 26.88 -4.53
N LEU A 13 -15.89 25.99 -4.28
CA LEU A 13 -15.80 24.57 -4.63
C LEU A 13 -16.62 24.32 -5.92
N VAL A 14 -15.93 23.98 -7.00
CA VAL A 14 -16.58 23.58 -8.27
C VAL A 14 -16.28 22.11 -8.53
N GLU A 15 -17.33 21.32 -8.71
CA GLU A 15 -17.21 19.89 -9.04
C GLU A 15 -17.31 19.68 -10.55
N GLY A 16 -16.28 19.06 -11.11
CA GLY A 16 -16.30 18.46 -12.44
C GLY A 16 -16.54 16.95 -12.37
N GLU A 17 -16.60 16.30 -13.54
CA GLU A 17 -16.80 14.85 -13.62
C GLU A 17 -15.65 14.06 -12.95
N ASP A 18 -14.40 14.42 -13.28
CA ASP A 18 -13.18 13.74 -12.83
C ASP A 18 -12.20 14.66 -12.05
N HIS A 19 -12.66 15.82 -11.58
CA HIS A 19 -11.86 16.74 -10.77
C HIS A 19 -12.73 17.58 -9.83
N VAL A 20 -12.08 18.22 -8.86
CA VAL A 20 -12.65 19.36 -8.11
C VAL A 20 -11.73 20.55 -8.22
N GLU A 21 -12.30 21.75 -8.28
CA GLU A 21 -11.58 23.01 -8.15
C GLU A 21 -11.89 23.61 -6.79
N VAL A 22 -10.85 23.87 -6.00
CA VAL A 22 -10.95 24.39 -4.63
C VAL A 22 -10.16 25.68 -4.57
N ASN A 23 -10.85 26.82 -4.50
CA ASN A 23 -10.22 28.15 -4.47
C ASN A 23 -9.24 28.39 -5.63
N GLY A 24 -9.58 27.92 -6.84
CA GLY A 24 -8.76 28.05 -8.05
C GLY A 24 -7.73 26.94 -8.28
N GLU A 25 -7.51 26.06 -7.30
CA GLU A 25 -6.61 24.91 -7.42
C GLU A 25 -7.38 23.65 -7.85
N ILE A 26 -6.89 22.98 -8.90
CA ILE A 26 -7.57 21.83 -9.50
C ILE A 26 -6.98 20.52 -8.98
N PHE A 27 -7.81 19.68 -8.38
CA PHE A 27 -7.48 18.33 -7.93
C PHE A 27 -8.14 17.29 -8.84
N GLN A 28 -7.33 16.63 -9.67
CA GLN A 28 -7.79 15.52 -10.51
C GLN A 28 -8.03 14.27 -9.67
N LYS A 29 -9.08 13.49 -10.00
CA LYS A 29 -9.28 12.18 -9.37
C LYS A 29 -8.17 11.22 -9.84
N PRO A 30 -7.55 10.43 -8.93
CA PRO A 30 -7.91 10.33 -7.53
C PRO A 30 -7.36 11.46 -6.65
N PHE A 31 -8.19 11.93 -5.72
CA PHE A 31 -7.82 12.87 -4.66
C PHE A 31 -8.41 12.41 -3.32
N VAL A 32 -7.89 12.95 -2.23
CA VAL A 32 -8.31 12.66 -0.85
C VAL A 32 -9.01 13.89 -0.27
N GLU A 33 -10.10 13.65 0.45
CA GLU A 33 -10.83 14.67 1.21
C GLU A 33 -10.83 14.28 2.70
N LYS A 34 -10.17 15.09 3.52
CA LYS A 34 -10.05 14.88 4.97
C LYS A 34 -10.88 15.91 5.73
N PRO A 35 -11.62 15.54 6.78
CA PRO A 35 -12.15 16.51 7.72
C PRO A 35 -11.02 17.38 8.29
N VAL A 36 -11.31 18.66 8.56
CA VAL A 36 -10.34 19.57 9.21
C VAL A 36 -9.99 19.16 10.63
N SER A 37 -10.93 18.49 11.30
CA SER A 37 -10.70 17.91 12.62
C SER A 37 -9.89 16.63 12.47
N ALA A 38 -8.68 16.60 13.01
CA ALA A 38 -7.83 15.40 13.04
C ALA A 38 -8.45 14.24 13.83
N GLU A 39 -9.40 14.53 14.74
CA GLU A 39 -10.14 13.51 15.47
C GLU A 39 -11.25 12.86 14.64
N ASP A 40 -11.66 13.47 13.53
CA ASP A 40 -12.61 12.88 12.60
C ASP A 40 -11.90 12.07 11.52
N HIS A 41 -11.98 10.74 11.68
CA HIS A 41 -11.29 9.78 10.83
C HIS A 41 -12.09 9.39 9.57
N ASN A 42 -13.17 10.12 9.24
CA ASN A 42 -13.97 9.91 8.04
C ASN A 42 -13.29 10.51 6.80
N VAL A 43 -12.15 9.93 6.40
CA VAL A 43 -11.36 10.35 5.24
C VAL A 43 -11.87 9.68 3.98
N TYR A 44 -12.17 10.45 2.93
CA TYR A 44 -12.73 9.94 1.68
C TYR A 44 -11.72 10.03 0.55
N ILE A 45 -11.72 9.04 -0.34
CA ILE A 45 -10.88 9.01 -1.54
C ILE A 45 -11.80 8.88 -2.74
N TYR A 46 -11.71 9.80 -3.68
CA TYR A 46 -12.58 9.83 -4.86
C TYR A 46 -11.87 9.21 -6.05
N TYR A 47 -12.51 8.29 -6.77
CA TYR A 47 -11.88 7.59 -7.89
C TYR A 47 -12.30 8.18 -9.23
N PRO A 48 -11.40 8.22 -10.23
CA PRO A 48 -11.75 8.71 -11.55
C PRO A 48 -12.73 7.75 -12.24
N THR A 49 -13.50 8.29 -13.18
CA THR A 49 -14.45 7.56 -14.03
C THR A 49 -13.75 6.43 -14.79
N SER A 50 -12.49 6.66 -15.19
CA SER A 50 -11.64 5.64 -15.81
C SER A 50 -11.38 4.41 -14.92
N ALA A 51 -11.49 4.54 -13.59
CA ALA A 51 -11.37 3.46 -12.61
C ALA A 51 -12.73 3.00 -12.06
N GLY A 52 -13.84 3.48 -12.63
CA GLY A 52 -15.20 3.12 -12.23
C GLY A 52 -15.94 4.15 -11.39
N GLY A 53 -15.33 5.29 -11.10
CA GLY A 53 -15.92 6.30 -10.25
C GLY A 53 -16.10 5.82 -8.80
N GLY A 54 -17.01 6.49 -8.09
CA GLY A 54 -17.29 6.24 -6.69
C GLY A 54 -16.21 6.77 -5.75
N SER A 55 -16.31 6.36 -4.50
CA SER A 55 -15.43 6.78 -3.42
C SER A 55 -15.13 5.65 -2.43
N GLN A 56 -13.96 5.70 -1.82
CA GLN A 56 -13.59 4.88 -0.68
C GLN A 56 -13.75 5.70 0.59
N ARG A 57 -14.57 5.23 1.52
CA ARG A 57 -14.87 5.91 2.78
C ARG A 57 -14.13 5.21 3.92
N LEU A 58 -13.05 5.83 4.38
CA LEU A 58 -12.27 5.34 5.52
C LEU A 58 -12.99 5.72 6.81
N PHE A 59 -12.74 4.93 7.85
CA PHE A 59 -13.26 5.18 9.19
C PHE A 59 -12.35 4.53 10.22
N ARG A 60 -12.46 4.97 11.48
CA ARG A 60 -11.78 4.32 12.59
C ARG A 60 -12.19 2.85 12.62
N LYS A 61 -11.20 1.95 12.56
CA LYS A 61 -11.36 0.51 12.41
C LYS A 61 -12.49 -0.07 13.29
N ILE A 62 -13.42 -0.78 12.66
CA ILE A 62 -14.50 -1.54 13.31
C ILE A 62 -14.33 -3.01 12.94
N GLY A 63 -13.94 -3.84 13.90
CA GLY A 63 -13.71 -5.27 13.68
C GLY A 63 -12.62 -5.53 12.64
N SER A 64 -13.01 -6.13 11.50
CA SER A 64 -12.11 -6.49 10.38
C SER A 64 -12.08 -5.45 9.25
N ARG A 65 -12.72 -4.29 9.44
CA ARG A 65 -12.82 -3.24 8.42
C ARG A 65 -12.23 -1.91 8.86
N SER A 66 -11.61 -1.20 7.92
CA SER A 66 -11.06 0.16 8.06
C SER A 66 -11.54 1.13 6.97
N SER A 67 -12.25 0.64 5.96
CA SER A 67 -12.95 1.44 4.97
C SER A 67 -14.02 0.62 4.24
N VAL A 68 -14.84 1.30 3.44
CA VAL A 68 -15.83 0.69 2.56
C VAL A 68 -15.96 1.50 1.26
N TYR A 69 -16.22 0.82 0.15
CA TYR A 69 -16.56 1.49 -1.10
C TYR A 69 -17.98 2.04 -1.07
N SER A 70 -18.17 3.19 -1.69
CA SER A 70 -19.46 3.82 -1.97
C SER A 70 -19.54 4.18 -3.45
N PRO A 71 -20.69 3.98 -4.12
CA PRO A 71 -20.88 4.42 -5.50
C PRO A 71 -20.95 5.95 -5.64
N GLU A 72 -21.09 6.68 -4.53
CA GLU A 72 -21.14 8.14 -4.52
C GLU A 72 -19.82 8.72 -5.05
N SER A 73 -19.94 9.57 -6.06
CA SER A 73 -18.81 10.18 -6.77
C SER A 73 -18.66 11.67 -6.51
N ASN A 74 -19.66 12.28 -5.85
CA ASN A 74 -19.68 13.69 -5.49
C ASN A 74 -19.05 13.92 -4.10
N VAL A 75 -18.46 15.10 -3.92
CA VAL A 75 -17.83 15.44 -2.63
C VAL A 75 -18.85 15.82 -1.56
N ARG A 76 -18.44 15.83 -0.28
CA ARG A 76 -19.35 16.20 0.82
C ARG A 76 -19.72 17.68 0.71
N LYS A 77 -21.00 17.99 0.96
CA LYS A 77 -21.58 19.33 0.75
C LYS A 77 -21.71 20.17 2.03
N THR A 78 -21.32 19.61 3.17
CA THR A 78 -21.48 20.25 4.49
C THR A 78 -20.27 19.99 5.33
N GLY A 79 -19.73 21.00 6.00
CA GLY A 79 -18.52 20.91 6.82
C GLY A 79 -17.30 21.46 6.09
N SER A 80 -16.15 21.35 6.74
CA SER A 80 -14.89 21.88 6.22
C SER A 80 -13.88 20.74 6.02
N TYR A 81 -13.18 20.78 4.90
CA TYR A 81 -12.34 19.70 4.42
C TYR A 81 -11.00 20.19 3.87
N ILE A 82 -9.99 19.33 3.95
CA ILE A 82 -8.72 19.46 3.26
C ILE A 82 -8.76 18.53 2.04
N TYR A 83 -8.55 19.11 0.85
CA TYR A 83 -8.38 18.38 -0.39
C TYR A 83 -6.89 18.25 -0.70
N GLU A 84 -6.44 17.04 -1.00
CA GLU A 84 -5.04 16.75 -1.33
C GLU A 84 -4.93 15.72 -2.46
N GLU A 85 -3.82 15.78 -3.19
CA GLU A 85 -3.51 14.79 -4.23
C GLU A 85 -3.36 13.39 -3.64
N PHE A 86 -3.93 12.38 -4.30
CA PHE A 86 -3.72 11.00 -3.90
C PHE A 86 -2.30 10.53 -4.24
N MET A 87 -1.57 10.06 -3.24
CA MET A 87 -0.20 9.57 -3.41
C MET A 87 -0.19 8.06 -3.74
N PRO A 88 0.32 7.64 -4.91
CA PRO A 88 0.33 6.23 -5.31
C PRO A 88 1.45 5.45 -4.59
N THR A 89 1.12 4.86 -3.44
CA THR A 89 2.04 3.97 -2.70
C THR A 89 1.99 2.53 -3.24
N ASP A 90 2.86 1.66 -2.74
CA ASP A 90 2.80 0.21 -3.02
C ASP A 90 1.70 -0.53 -2.25
N GLY A 91 0.74 0.20 -1.65
CA GLY A 91 -0.40 -0.35 -0.93
C GLY A 91 -0.21 -0.45 0.58
N THR A 92 0.84 0.15 1.11
CA THR A 92 1.12 0.22 2.54
C THR A 92 1.37 1.65 3.00
N ASP A 93 1.01 1.91 4.25
CA ASP A 93 1.30 3.16 4.95
C ASP A 93 2.39 2.88 5.98
N VAL A 94 3.41 3.73 6.05
CA VAL A 94 4.51 3.61 7.01
C VAL A 94 4.16 4.41 8.26
N LYS A 95 4.04 3.75 9.40
CA LYS A 95 3.80 4.38 10.70
C LYS A 95 5.12 4.58 11.41
N VAL A 96 5.42 5.81 11.79
CA VAL A 96 6.64 6.21 12.47
C VAL A 96 6.33 6.66 13.88
N TYR A 97 7.17 6.26 14.84
CA TYR A 97 7.01 6.54 16.26
C TYR A 97 8.35 7.05 16.81
N THR A 98 8.40 8.34 17.18
CA THR A 98 9.60 8.96 17.74
C THR A 98 9.63 8.82 19.26
N VAL A 99 10.85 8.81 19.82
CA VAL A 99 11.10 9.00 21.26
C VAL A 99 12.30 9.93 21.39
N GLY A 100 12.01 11.23 21.44
CA GLY A 100 13.00 12.26 21.13
C GLY A 100 13.29 12.33 19.62
N PRO A 101 14.08 13.33 19.20
CA PRO A 101 14.25 13.63 17.77
C PRO A 101 15.22 12.68 17.06
N ASP A 102 16.06 11.95 17.80
CA ASP A 102 17.13 11.10 17.26
C ASP A 102 16.76 9.60 17.21
N TYR A 103 15.65 9.21 17.83
CA TYR A 103 15.13 7.84 17.79
C TYR A 103 13.78 7.80 17.07
N ALA A 104 13.64 6.87 16.12
CA ALA A 104 12.38 6.61 15.46
C ALA A 104 12.24 5.11 15.12
N HIS A 105 11.16 4.50 15.59
CA HIS A 105 10.72 3.18 15.16
C HIS A 105 9.75 3.31 13.98
N ALA A 106 9.82 2.40 13.01
CA ALA A 106 8.90 2.39 11.87
C ALA A 106 8.39 0.99 11.51
N GLU A 107 7.10 0.92 11.20
CA GLU A 107 6.41 -0.29 10.77
C GLU A 107 5.41 0.06 9.66
N ALA A 108 5.27 -0.78 8.64
CA ALA A 108 4.29 -0.61 7.58
C ALA A 108 3.04 -1.45 7.87
N ARG A 109 1.88 -0.93 7.47
CA ARG A 109 0.59 -1.64 7.50
C ARG A 109 -0.10 -1.53 6.15
N LYS A 110 -1.03 -2.44 5.86
CA LYS A 110 -1.86 -2.34 4.65
C LYS A 110 -2.65 -1.04 4.66
N SER A 111 -2.60 -0.30 3.55
CA SER A 111 -3.33 0.96 3.43
C SER A 111 -4.85 0.70 3.40
N PRO A 112 -5.65 1.43 4.20
CA PRO A 112 -7.11 1.34 4.16
C PRO A 112 -7.67 1.84 2.81
N ALA A 113 -6.90 2.61 2.03
CA ALA A 113 -7.24 3.06 0.69
C ALA A 113 -7.40 1.92 -0.34
N LEU A 114 -6.98 0.69 -0.01
CA LEU A 114 -7.07 -0.47 -0.90
C LEU A 114 -8.49 -1.07 -0.93
N ASP A 115 -8.81 -1.93 0.03
CA ASP A 115 -10.07 -2.70 0.09
C ASP A 115 -10.77 -2.59 1.45
N GLY A 116 -10.15 -1.91 2.41
CA GLY A 116 -10.63 -1.75 3.76
C GLY A 116 -10.65 -3.02 4.61
N LYS A 117 -10.16 -4.17 4.13
CA LYS A 117 -10.06 -5.40 4.93
C LYS A 117 -8.75 -5.41 5.68
N VAL A 118 -8.84 -5.47 7.00
CA VAL A 118 -7.66 -5.52 7.87
C VAL A 118 -7.07 -6.92 7.87
N GLU A 119 -5.79 -7.00 7.53
CA GLU A 119 -5.02 -8.24 7.55
C GLU A 119 -4.64 -8.59 8.99
N ARG A 120 -4.90 -9.84 9.36
CA ARG A 120 -4.63 -10.36 10.71
C ARG A 120 -3.79 -11.62 10.62
N ASP A 121 -2.89 -11.79 11.57
CA ASP A 121 -2.11 -13.01 11.76
C ASP A 121 -2.95 -14.12 12.42
N SER A 122 -2.32 -15.27 12.66
CA SER A 122 -2.95 -16.42 13.33
C SER A 122 -3.40 -16.14 14.76
N GLU A 123 -2.83 -15.11 15.41
CA GLU A 123 -3.21 -14.66 16.76
C GLU A 123 -4.31 -13.58 16.72
N GLY A 124 -4.79 -13.22 15.52
CA GLY A 124 -5.78 -12.18 15.32
C GLY A 124 -5.24 -10.76 15.47
N LYS A 125 -3.92 -10.55 15.59
CA LYS A 125 -3.30 -9.22 15.61
C LYS A 125 -3.15 -8.70 14.18
N GLU A 126 -3.18 -7.39 14.03
CA GLU A 126 -3.01 -6.76 12.71
C GLU A 126 -1.59 -6.96 12.21
N VAL A 127 -1.46 -7.42 10.96
CA VAL A 127 -0.16 -7.70 10.34
C VAL A 127 0.63 -6.40 10.16
N ARG A 128 1.92 -6.45 10.48
CA ARG A 128 2.85 -5.33 10.39
C ARG A 128 4.14 -5.80 9.76
N TYR A 129 4.74 -4.93 8.96
CA TYR A 129 6.02 -5.20 8.30
C TYR A 129 7.08 -4.28 8.88
N PRO A 130 8.27 -4.80 9.25
CA PRO A 130 9.34 -3.96 9.75
C PRO A 130 9.80 -2.98 8.67
N VAL A 131 10.06 -1.73 9.05
CA VAL A 131 10.55 -0.69 8.14
C VAL A 131 11.82 -0.07 8.68
N ILE A 132 12.84 0.00 7.83
CA ILE A 132 14.02 0.82 8.09
C ILE A 132 13.82 2.17 7.40
N LEU A 133 13.94 3.25 8.18
CA LEU A 133 13.89 4.61 7.66
C LEU A 133 15.21 4.97 6.99
N ASN A 134 15.12 5.58 5.80
CA ASN A 134 16.28 6.15 5.13
C ASN A 134 16.71 7.48 5.77
N ALA A 135 17.85 8.03 5.36
CA ALA A 135 18.39 9.26 5.94
C ALA A 135 17.43 10.45 5.85
N ARG A 136 16.69 10.59 4.73
CA ARG A 136 15.69 11.66 4.55
C ARG A 136 14.51 11.47 5.49
N GLU A 137 14.05 10.25 5.69
CA GLU A 137 12.94 9.94 6.60
C GLU A 137 13.33 10.10 8.07
N LYS A 138 14.57 9.77 8.45
CA LYS A 138 15.10 10.09 9.78
C LYS A 138 15.11 11.60 10.02
N LEU A 139 15.53 12.39 9.03
CA LEU A 139 15.45 13.85 9.10
C LEU A 139 13.99 14.35 9.21
N ILE A 140 13.04 13.70 8.52
CA ILE A 140 11.61 14.01 8.68
C ILE A 140 11.16 13.74 10.12
N ALA A 141 11.50 12.57 10.69
CA ALA A 141 11.16 12.22 12.06
C ALA A 141 11.71 13.24 13.08
N TRP A 142 12.98 13.63 12.91
CA TRP A 142 13.63 14.67 13.71
C TRP A 142 12.86 16.01 13.63
N LYS A 143 12.47 16.42 12.40
CA LYS A 143 11.72 17.66 12.17
C LYS A 143 10.32 17.60 12.78
N VAL A 144 9.59 16.49 12.63
CA VAL A 144 8.23 16.33 13.18
C VAL A 144 8.27 16.38 14.71
N CYS A 145 9.16 15.59 15.35
CA CYS A 145 9.33 15.60 16.80
C CYS A 145 9.61 17.02 17.33
N SER A 146 10.52 17.74 16.67
CA SER A 146 10.95 19.08 17.08
C SER A 146 9.89 20.16 16.82
N ALA A 147 9.27 20.15 15.64
CA ALA A 147 8.29 21.16 15.23
C ALA A 147 7.02 21.11 16.08
N PHE A 148 6.51 19.90 16.38
CA PHE A 148 5.32 19.72 17.20
C PHE A 148 5.62 19.72 18.71
N LYS A 149 6.90 19.77 19.10
CA LYS A 149 7.34 19.71 20.51
C LYS A 149 6.77 18.49 21.25
N GLN A 150 6.71 17.35 20.56
CA GLN A 150 6.22 16.09 21.09
C GLN A 150 7.37 15.09 21.11
N THR A 151 7.93 14.83 22.31
CA THR A 151 9.03 13.86 22.48
C THR A 151 8.61 12.47 22.02
N VAL A 152 7.44 12.00 22.47
CA VAL A 152 6.82 10.78 21.96
C VAL A 152 5.79 11.20 20.91
N CYS A 153 6.04 10.88 19.64
CA CYS A 153 5.19 11.33 18.54
C CYS A 153 4.98 10.23 17.49
N GLY A 154 3.73 9.95 17.13
CA GLY A 154 3.34 9.10 16.02
C GLY A 154 2.98 9.93 14.79
N PHE A 155 3.44 9.52 13.61
CA PHE A 155 3.04 10.12 12.34
C PHE A 155 3.09 9.09 11.20
N ASP A 156 2.35 9.36 10.13
CA ASP A 156 2.24 8.47 8.98
C ASP A 156 2.99 9.04 7.77
N LEU A 157 3.70 8.14 7.07
CA LEU A 157 4.46 8.40 5.85
C LEU A 157 3.90 7.60 4.68
N LEU A 158 3.76 8.29 3.55
CA LEU A 158 3.48 7.70 2.24
C LEU A 158 4.77 7.70 1.43
N ARG A 159 5.28 6.52 1.09
CA ARG A 159 6.39 6.35 0.13
C ARG A 159 5.83 6.31 -1.28
N ALA A 160 6.01 7.39 -2.04
CA ALA A 160 5.49 7.53 -3.40
C ALA A 160 6.49 8.27 -4.29
N ASN A 161 6.59 7.89 -5.56
CA ASN A 161 7.43 8.56 -6.56
C ASN A 161 8.90 8.78 -6.13
N GLY A 162 9.47 7.80 -5.40
CA GLY A 162 10.85 7.88 -4.89
C GLY A 162 11.05 8.86 -3.73
N GLN A 163 9.98 9.39 -3.15
CA GLN A 163 9.99 10.32 -2.01
C GLN A 163 9.09 9.82 -0.88
N SER A 164 9.20 10.47 0.28
CA SER A 164 8.39 10.18 1.47
C SER A 164 7.64 11.44 1.90
N TYR A 165 6.32 11.34 2.03
CA TYR A 165 5.41 12.44 2.36
C TYR A 165 4.72 12.16 3.68
N VAL A 166 4.72 13.13 4.61
CA VAL A 166 3.94 13.04 5.85
C VAL A 166 2.49 13.35 5.50
N CYS A 167 1.56 12.45 5.84
CA CYS A 167 0.14 12.64 5.57
C CYS A 167 -0.72 12.81 6.82
N ASP A 168 -0.18 12.47 7.99
CA ASP A 168 -0.86 12.56 9.29
C ASP A 168 0.16 12.65 10.44
N VAL A 169 -0.11 13.46 11.46
CA VAL A 169 0.70 13.61 12.69
C VAL A 169 -0.24 13.49 13.89
N ASN A 170 -0.12 12.38 14.61
CA ASN A 170 -1.05 11.97 15.68
C ASN A 170 -0.66 12.48 17.07
N GLY A 171 0.57 12.98 17.26
CA GLY A 171 1.09 13.31 18.59
C GLY A 171 1.39 12.05 19.41
N PHE A 172 1.12 12.06 20.71
CA PHE A 172 1.56 10.99 21.63
C PHE A 172 1.05 9.60 21.21
N SER A 173 1.96 8.71 20.83
CA SER A 173 1.63 7.35 20.41
C SER A 173 2.78 6.38 20.63
N PHE A 174 2.49 5.25 21.28
CA PHE A 174 3.44 4.15 21.48
C PHE A 174 3.28 3.05 20.43
N VAL A 175 4.40 2.42 20.08
CA VAL A 175 4.41 1.13 19.38
C VAL A 175 3.82 0.07 20.30
N LYS A 176 3.11 -0.91 19.72
CA LYS A 176 2.52 -2.02 20.47
C LYS A 176 3.18 -3.32 20.08
N ASN A 177 3.28 -4.25 21.03
CA ASN A 177 3.80 -5.61 20.84
C ASN A 177 5.29 -5.68 20.44
N SER A 178 6.10 -4.72 20.91
CA SER A 178 7.55 -4.71 20.67
C SER A 178 8.27 -4.48 22.00
N MET A 179 8.80 -5.56 22.59
CA MET A 179 9.56 -5.48 23.85
C MET A 179 10.77 -4.56 23.71
N LYS A 180 11.50 -4.67 22.59
CA LYS A 180 12.63 -3.79 22.29
C LYS A 180 12.23 -2.30 22.30
N TYR A 181 11.08 -1.97 21.71
CA TYR A 181 10.61 -0.58 21.73
C TYR A 181 10.33 -0.10 23.15
N TYR A 182 9.73 -0.94 24.00
CA TYR A 182 9.46 -0.57 25.39
C TYR A 182 10.74 -0.29 26.16
N ASP A 183 11.76 -1.15 26.01
CA ASP A 183 13.06 -0.98 26.65
C ASP A 183 13.77 0.30 26.15
N ASP A 184 13.85 0.48 24.82
CA ASP A 184 14.47 1.66 24.20
C ASP A 184 13.74 2.94 24.64
N CYS A 185 12.41 2.94 24.57
CA CYS A 185 11.60 4.10 24.92
C CYS A 185 11.76 4.48 26.39
N ALA A 186 11.73 3.50 27.30
CA ALA A 186 11.92 3.73 28.73
C ALA A 186 13.31 4.29 29.03
N LYS A 187 14.37 3.70 28.45
CA LYS A 187 15.76 4.18 28.60
C LYS A 187 15.91 5.62 28.10
N ILE A 188 15.39 5.93 26.90
CA ILE A 188 15.51 7.27 26.31
C ILE A 188 14.74 8.31 27.14
N MET A 189 13.49 8.03 27.51
CA MET A 189 12.71 8.96 28.34
C MET A 189 13.35 9.17 29.72
N GLY A 190 13.82 8.10 30.36
CA GLY A 190 14.56 8.18 31.62
C GLY A 190 15.81 9.07 31.49
N ASN A 191 16.60 8.88 30.42
CA ASN A 191 17.77 9.71 30.17
C ASN A 191 17.42 11.17 29.90
N ILE A 192 16.32 11.46 29.20
CA ILE A 192 15.84 12.84 28.97
C ILE A 192 15.48 13.50 30.31
N ILE A 193 14.71 12.81 31.16
CA ILE A 193 14.31 13.31 32.48
C ILE A 193 15.53 13.55 33.36
N MET A 194 16.44 12.57 33.44
CA MET A 194 17.64 12.68 34.27
C MET A 194 18.55 13.81 33.76
N ARG A 195 18.72 13.97 32.45
CA ARG A 195 19.52 15.06 31.89
C ARG A 195 18.99 16.44 32.29
N GLU A 196 17.66 16.61 32.34
CA GLU A 196 17.04 17.90 32.66
C GLU A 196 16.94 18.15 34.17
N LEU A 197 16.54 17.13 34.94
CA LEU A 197 16.20 17.29 36.35
C LEU A 197 17.36 16.95 37.29
N ALA A 198 18.27 16.04 36.95
CA ALA A 198 19.33 15.62 37.88
C ALA A 198 20.17 16.79 38.43
N PRO A 199 20.55 17.83 37.64
CA PRO A 199 21.25 19.00 38.17
C PRO A 199 20.45 19.75 39.24
N GLN A 200 19.12 19.85 39.07
CA GLN A 200 18.23 20.55 40.00
C GLN A 200 18.07 19.79 41.32
N PHE A 201 18.04 18.46 41.24
CA PHE A 201 17.92 17.56 42.39
C PHE A 201 19.28 17.14 42.97
N GLN A 202 20.39 17.68 42.46
CA GLN A 202 21.76 17.31 42.86
C GLN A 202 22.03 15.80 42.77
N ILE A 203 21.36 15.11 41.84
CA ILE A 203 21.58 13.70 41.60
C ILE A 203 22.82 13.58 40.70
N PRO A 204 23.85 12.82 41.10
CA PRO A 204 24.99 12.54 40.22
C PRO A 204 24.50 11.79 38.98
N TRP A 205 24.50 12.47 37.83
CA TRP A 205 24.13 11.87 36.56
C TRP A 205 25.16 12.23 35.51
N SER A 206 25.94 11.24 35.09
CA SER A 206 26.76 11.36 33.90
C SER A 206 25.87 11.18 32.67
N ILE A 207 25.92 12.13 31.74
CA ILE A 207 25.40 11.90 30.40
C ILE A 207 26.10 10.63 29.90
N PRO A 208 25.38 9.54 29.56
CA PRO A 208 26.00 8.47 28.82
C PRO A 208 26.46 9.09 27.51
N LEU A 209 27.75 9.38 27.41
CA LEU A 209 28.42 9.82 26.17
C LEU A 209 28.52 8.67 25.16
N GLU A 210 27.77 7.58 25.38
CA GLU A 210 27.59 6.45 24.50
C GLU A 210 26.98 6.95 23.18
N ALA A 211 27.83 7.51 22.31
CA ALA A 211 27.79 7.18 20.91
C ALA A 211 27.66 5.65 20.87
N GLU A 212 26.46 5.18 20.49
CA GLU A 212 26.05 3.78 20.33
C GLU A 212 27.14 2.81 20.76
N ASP A 213 27.05 2.25 21.97
CA ASP A 213 27.95 1.17 22.39
C ASP A 213 28.04 0.18 21.23
N ILE A 214 29.21 0.18 20.58
CA ILE A 214 29.51 -0.73 19.50
C ILE A 214 29.39 -2.11 20.15
N PRO A 215 28.42 -2.95 19.78
CA PRO A 215 28.18 -4.19 20.49
C PRO A 215 29.46 -5.04 20.42
N ILE A 216 30.09 -5.22 21.58
CA ILE A 216 31.27 -6.07 21.72
C ILE A 216 30.75 -7.51 21.71
N VAL A 217 31.12 -8.26 20.67
CA VAL A 217 30.68 -9.64 20.51
C VAL A 217 31.67 -10.56 21.23
N PRO A 218 31.28 -11.29 22.28
CA PRO A 218 32.17 -12.27 22.91
C PRO A 218 32.39 -13.43 21.93
N THR A 219 33.66 -13.76 21.67
CA THR A 219 34.04 -14.92 20.86
C THR A 219 34.39 -16.11 21.75
N THR A 220 34.24 -17.33 21.22
CA THR A 220 34.61 -18.59 21.90
C THR A 220 36.09 -18.72 22.25
N SER A 221 36.93 -17.79 21.78
CA SER A 221 38.38 -17.75 22.02
C SER A 221 38.82 -16.61 22.95
N GLY A 222 37.90 -15.90 23.60
CA GLY A 222 38.21 -14.90 24.64
C GLY A 222 38.82 -13.59 24.16
N THR A 223 38.89 -13.35 22.84
CA THR A 223 39.41 -12.10 22.27
C THR A 223 38.24 -11.13 22.03
N MET A 224 38.34 -9.94 22.63
CA MET A 224 37.37 -8.86 22.46
C MET A 224 37.49 -8.27 21.06
N MET A 225 36.43 -8.30 20.26
CA MET A 225 36.39 -7.69 18.92
C MET A 225 35.44 -6.48 18.91
N GLU A 226 35.89 -5.40 18.27
CA GLU A 226 35.11 -4.18 18.04
C GLU A 226 34.36 -4.28 16.70
N LEU A 227 33.04 -4.12 16.71
CA LEU A 227 32.22 -4.08 15.48
C LEU A 227 32.45 -2.76 14.74
N ARG A 228 33.39 -2.75 13.79
CA ARG A 228 33.72 -1.54 13.00
C ARG A 228 32.65 -1.13 12.00
N CYS A 229 31.98 -2.09 11.39
CA CYS A 229 30.86 -1.83 10.49
C CYS A 229 29.94 -3.06 10.39
N VAL A 230 28.64 -2.79 10.24
CA VAL A 230 27.69 -3.80 9.79
C VAL A 230 27.52 -3.63 8.29
N ILE A 231 28.04 -4.56 7.50
CA ILE A 231 27.77 -4.60 6.06
C ILE A 231 26.48 -5.39 5.86
N ALA A 232 25.36 -4.67 5.83
CA ALA A 232 24.08 -5.25 5.44
C ALA A 232 23.95 -5.20 3.91
N VAL A 233 24.13 -6.34 3.25
CA VAL A 233 23.81 -6.48 1.82
C VAL A 233 22.30 -6.62 1.67
N ILE A 234 21.63 -5.48 1.58
CA ILE A 234 20.19 -5.41 1.33
C ILE A 234 20.00 -5.33 -0.19
N ARG A 235 19.67 -6.47 -0.81
CA ARG A 235 19.06 -6.46 -2.15
C ARG A 235 17.70 -5.78 -2.04
N HIS A 236 17.21 -5.20 -3.14
CA HIS A 236 15.85 -4.67 -3.26
C HIS A 236 14.81 -5.82 -3.15
N GLY A 237 14.68 -6.41 -1.97
CA GLY A 237 13.57 -7.23 -1.56
C GLY A 237 12.46 -6.31 -1.07
N ASP A 238 11.22 -6.71 -1.31
CA ASP A 238 10.03 -6.12 -0.71
C ASP A 238 9.50 -4.82 -1.33
N ARG A 239 9.24 -4.88 -2.64
CA ARG A 239 7.83 -4.73 -3.01
C ARG A 239 7.12 -5.92 -2.37
N THR A 240 6.15 -5.73 -1.48
CA THR A 240 5.29 -6.81 -0.98
C THR A 240 5.00 -7.75 -2.15
N PRO A 241 5.35 -9.05 -2.08
CA PRO A 241 5.22 -9.94 -3.23
C PRO A 241 3.81 -9.81 -3.78
N LYS A 242 3.68 -9.12 -4.93
CA LYS A 242 2.38 -8.94 -5.56
C LYS A 242 1.96 -10.36 -5.92
N GLN A 243 0.93 -10.88 -5.24
CA GLN A 243 0.38 -12.22 -5.48
C GLN A 243 -0.25 -12.21 -6.87
N LYS A 244 0.60 -12.31 -7.89
CA LYS A 244 0.19 -12.26 -9.28
C LYS A 244 -0.21 -13.66 -9.70
N MET A 245 -1.47 -13.81 -10.08
CA MET A 245 -1.89 -15.05 -10.72
C MET A 245 -1.46 -14.98 -12.18
N LYS A 246 -0.73 -15.98 -12.66
CA LYS A 246 -0.47 -16.17 -14.09
C LYS A 246 -1.15 -17.45 -14.58
N MET A 247 -1.76 -17.37 -15.76
CA MET A 247 -2.26 -18.52 -16.51
C MET A 247 -2.09 -18.31 -18.01
N GLU A 248 -1.82 -19.41 -18.72
CA GLU A 248 -1.91 -19.45 -20.17
C GLU A 248 -3.36 -19.60 -20.58
N VAL A 249 -3.75 -18.92 -21.66
CA VAL A 249 -5.06 -19.04 -22.30
C VAL A 249 -4.88 -19.26 -23.80
N ARG A 250 -5.71 -20.13 -24.36
CA ARG A 250 -5.81 -20.45 -25.79
C ARG A 250 -7.24 -20.33 -26.33
N HIS A 251 -8.24 -20.12 -25.48
CA HIS A 251 -9.61 -19.99 -25.90
C HIS A 251 -9.85 -18.71 -26.72
N GLN A 252 -10.58 -18.84 -27.83
CA GLN A 252 -10.83 -17.76 -28.80
C GLN A 252 -11.37 -16.47 -28.15
N ARG A 253 -12.29 -16.60 -27.18
CA ARG A 253 -12.85 -15.46 -26.43
C ARG A 253 -11.81 -14.53 -25.78
N PHE A 254 -10.67 -15.05 -25.33
CA PHE A 254 -9.59 -14.20 -24.80
C PHE A 254 -8.88 -13.42 -25.91
N PHE A 255 -8.73 -14.01 -27.09
CA PHE A 255 -8.17 -13.33 -28.27
C PHE A 255 -9.13 -12.31 -28.84
N ASP A 256 -10.44 -12.58 -28.88
CA ASP A 256 -11.46 -11.62 -29.32
C ASP A 256 -11.46 -10.37 -28.42
N LEU A 257 -11.35 -10.55 -27.09
CA LEU A 257 -11.17 -9.45 -26.15
C LEU A 257 -9.86 -8.69 -26.40
N PHE A 258 -8.79 -9.42 -26.70
CA PHE A 258 -7.48 -8.85 -27.00
C PHE A 258 -7.51 -8.00 -28.27
N GLU A 259 -8.19 -8.46 -29.32
CA GLU A 259 -8.42 -7.74 -30.57
C GLU A 259 -9.28 -6.50 -30.37
N LYS A 260 -10.43 -6.66 -29.70
CA LYS A 260 -11.39 -5.60 -29.41
C LYS A 260 -10.77 -4.42 -28.66
N CYS A 261 -9.78 -4.69 -27.80
CA CYS A 261 -9.04 -3.66 -27.08
C CYS A 261 -7.72 -3.24 -27.77
N GLU A 262 -7.57 -3.54 -29.06
CA GLU A 262 -6.40 -3.20 -29.89
C GLU A 262 -5.05 -3.75 -29.37
N GLY A 263 -5.06 -4.88 -28.65
CA GLY A 263 -3.89 -5.46 -28.01
C GLY A 263 -2.77 -5.86 -28.98
N TYR A 264 -3.12 -6.22 -30.23
CA TYR A 264 -2.16 -6.66 -31.25
C TYR A 264 -1.16 -5.56 -31.67
N LYS A 265 -1.51 -4.27 -31.51
CA LYS A 265 -0.59 -3.16 -31.84
C LYS A 265 0.69 -3.18 -31.01
N SER A 266 0.62 -3.68 -29.77
CA SER A 266 1.76 -3.68 -28.82
C SER A 266 2.14 -5.06 -28.29
N GLY A 267 1.36 -6.09 -28.61
CA GLY A 267 1.51 -7.45 -28.05
C GLY A 267 1.19 -7.57 -26.56
N LYS A 268 0.82 -6.47 -25.89
CA LYS A 268 0.50 -6.41 -24.45
C LYS A 268 -0.72 -5.52 -24.20
N LEU A 269 -1.70 -6.04 -23.50
CA LEU A 269 -2.93 -5.34 -23.18
C LEU A 269 -3.08 -5.23 -21.66
N LYS A 270 -3.26 -4.01 -21.14
CA LYS A 270 -3.49 -3.75 -19.71
C LYS A 270 -4.92 -3.26 -19.50
N LEU A 271 -5.75 -4.12 -18.94
CA LEU A 271 -7.14 -3.85 -18.61
C LEU A 271 -7.23 -3.34 -17.18
N LYS A 272 -7.81 -2.16 -17.01
CA LYS A 272 -8.00 -1.51 -15.69
C LYS A 272 -9.44 -1.03 -15.48
N LYS A 273 -10.18 -0.77 -16.57
CA LYS A 273 -11.53 -0.23 -16.48
C LYS A 273 -12.50 -1.31 -15.99
N PRO A 274 -13.51 -0.99 -15.16
CA PRO A 274 -14.49 -1.96 -14.67
C PRO A 274 -15.15 -2.78 -15.78
N LYS A 275 -15.57 -2.14 -16.88
CA LYS A 275 -16.17 -2.83 -18.03
C LYS A 275 -15.23 -3.87 -18.62
N GLN A 276 -13.95 -3.55 -18.74
CA GLN A 276 -12.94 -4.47 -19.27
C GLN A 276 -12.69 -5.66 -18.32
N LEU A 277 -12.62 -5.39 -17.01
CA LEU A 277 -12.45 -6.44 -16.00
C LEU A 277 -13.68 -7.34 -15.91
N GLN A 278 -14.88 -6.77 -16.10
CA GLN A 278 -16.13 -7.52 -16.19
C GLN A 278 -16.14 -8.44 -17.42
N GLU A 279 -15.69 -7.98 -18.58
CA GLU A 279 -15.56 -8.84 -19.77
C GLU A 279 -14.64 -10.05 -19.52
N VAL A 280 -13.50 -9.86 -18.82
CA VAL A 280 -12.62 -10.99 -18.44
C VAL A 280 -13.33 -11.95 -17.48
N LEU A 281 -14.07 -11.42 -16.50
CA LEU A 281 -14.83 -12.23 -15.54
C LEU A 281 -15.94 -13.03 -16.23
N ASP A 282 -16.63 -12.43 -17.19
CA ASP A 282 -17.71 -13.07 -17.92
C ASP A 282 -17.18 -14.21 -18.80
N ILE A 283 -16.03 -14.02 -19.46
CA ILE A 283 -15.32 -15.10 -20.17
C ILE A 283 -15.02 -16.26 -19.20
N ALA A 284 -14.42 -15.97 -18.03
CA ALA A 284 -14.08 -17.00 -17.05
C ALA A 284 -15.32 -17.76 -16.54
N ARG A 285 -16.44 -17.07 -16.31
CA ARG A 285 -17.71 -17.67 -15.89
C ARG A 285 -18.28 -18.59 -16.97
N GLN A 286 -18.31 -18.14 -18.22
CA GLN A 286 -18.84 -18.93 -19.33
C GLN A 286 -18.02 -20.21 -19.54
N LEU A 287 -16.68 -20.10 -19.54
CA LEU A 287 -15.80 -21.28 -19.69
C LEU A 287 -15.98 -22.29 -18.55
N LEU A 288 -16.18 -21.82 -17.31
CA LEU A 288 -16.46 -22.71 -16.19
C LEU A 288 -17.80 -23.44 -16.32
N VAL A 289 -18.83 -22.80 -16.88
CA VAL A 289 -20.13 -23.45 -17.13
C VAL A 289 -19.99 -24.50 -18.22
N GLU A 290 -19.31 -24.18 -19.33
CA GLU A 290 -19.08 -25.10 -20.45
C GLU A 290 -18.25 -26.33 -20.04
N LEU A 291 -17.21 -26.16 -19.21
CA LEU A 291 -16.41 -27.26 -18.65
C LEU A 291 -17.19 -28.20 -17.73
N VAL A 292 -18.27 -27.73 -17.09
CA VAL A 292 -19.13 -28.57 -16.23
C VAL A 292 -20.18 -29.33 -17.04
N GLN A 293 -20.61 -28.75 -18.17
CA GLN A 293 -21.66 -29.32 -19.02
C GLN A 293 -21.14 -30.30 -20.07
N ASN A 294 -19.89 -30.16 -20.53
CA ASN A 294 -19.29 -30.97 -21.59
C ASN A 294 -17.98 -31.64 -21.16
N ASN A 295 -17.95 -32.98 -21.15
CA ASN A 295 -16.73 -33.79 -20.95
C ASN A 295 -15.76 -33.76 -22.15
N ASP A 296 -16.17 -33.20 -23.29
CA ASP A 296 -15.44 -33.23 -24.58
C ASP A 296 -15.23 -31.81 -25.13
N SER A 297 -14.83 -30.88 -24.25
CA SER A 297 -14.67 -29.47 -24.62
C SER A 297 -13.26 -29.20 -25.16
N GLU A 298 -13.16 -28.49 -26.29
CA GLU A 298 -11.91 -27.90 -26.85
C GLU A 298 -11.24 -26.85 -25.91
N ILE A 299 -11.67 -26.81 -24.64
CA ILE A 299 -11.20 -25.88 -23.62
C ILE A 299 -9.96 -26.49 -22.98
N GLU A 300 -8.79 -25.97 -23.35
CA GLU A 300 -7.51 -26.41 -22.80
C GLU A 300 -7.16 -25.72 -21.46
N GLU A 301 -7.93 -24.72 -21.05
CA GLU A 301 -7.70 -23.97 -19.81
C GLU A 301 -7.91 -24.82 -18.56
N SER A 302 -6.98 -24.69 -17.60
CA SER A 302 -7.13 -25.33 -16.29
C SER A 302 -8.34 -24.78 -15.53
N LYS A 303 -9.30 -25.67 -15.21
CA LYS A 303 -10.48 -25.36 -14.38
C LYS A 303 -10.10 -24.65 -13.07
N ALA A 304 -9.10 -25.16 -12.34
CA ALA A 304 -8.63 -24.56 -11.09
C ALA A 304 -8.10 -23.12 -11.28
N LYS A 305 -7.45 -22.85 -12.41
CA LYS A 305 -7.00 -21.49 -12.74
C LYS A 305 -8.18 -20.58 -13.11
N LEU A 306 -9.15 -21.06 -13.88
CA LEU A 306 -10.37 -20.30 -14.18
C LEU A 306 -11.19 -19.98 -12.92
N GLU A 307 -11.31 -20.95 -12.00
CA GLU A 307 -11.95 -20.74 -10.69
C GLU A 307 -11.18 -19.71 -9.85
N GLN A 308 -9.84 -19.76 -9.86
CA GLN A 308 -9.00 -18.76 -9.20
C GLN A 308 -9.19 -17.36 -9.82
N LEU A 309 -9.17 -17.25 -11.15
CA LEU A 309 -9.41 -15.99 -11.89
C LEU A 309 -10.77 -15.40 -11.53
N LYS A 310 -11.82 -16.22 -11.59
CA LYS A 310 -13.18 -15.85 -11.17
C LYS A 310 -13.19 -15.36 -9.72
N THR A 311 -12.64 -16.14 -8.80
CA THR A 311 -12.64 -15.82 -7.37
C THR A 311 -11.94 -14.48 -7.08
N VAL A 312 -10.80 -14.21 -7.73
CA VAL A 312 -10.07 -12.95 -7.52
C VAL A 312 -10.79 -11.77 -8.16
N LEU A 313 -11.39 -11.93 -9.33
CA LEU A 313 -12.16 -10.88 -10.00
C LEU A 313 -13.48 -10.58 -9.27
N GLU A 314 -14.17 -11.59 -8.75
CA GLU A 314 -15.38 -11.46 -7.93
C GLU A 314 -15.09 -11.02 -6.49
N MET A 315 -13.82 -11.13 -6.05
CA MET A 315 -13.43 -10.73 -4.71
C MET A 315 -13.88 -9.29 -4.47
N TYR A 316 -14.57 -9.06 -3.36
CA TYR A 316 -15.11 -7.77 -2.95
C TYR A 316 -16.26 -7.21 -3.82
N GLY A 317 -16.89 -8.04 -4.66
CA GLY A 317 -18.24 -7.83 -5.22
C GLY A 317 -18.32 -6.98 -6.49
N HIS A 318 -17.69 -5.81 -6.53
CA HIS A 318 -17.72 -4.90 -7.69
C HIS A 318 -16.32 -4.40 -8.04
N PHE A 319 -16.12 -4.08 -9.32
CA PHE A 319 -14.87 -3.48 -9.80
C PHE A 319 -14.84 -1.99 -9.47
N SER A 320 -14.13 -1.63 -8.41
CA SER A 320 -13.87 -0.25 -8.01
C SER A 320 -12.40 -0.03 -7.62
N GLY A 321 -11.99 1.23 -7.68
CA GLY A 321 -10.66 1.68 -7.30
C GLY A 321 -9.57 1.42 -8.34
N ILE A 322 -8.34 1.84 -8.03
CA ILE A 322 -7.21 1.89 -8.97
C ILE A 322 -6.28 0.66 -8.93
N ASN A 323 -6.56 -0.29 -8.03
CA ASN A 323 -5.60 -1.34 -7.65
C ASN A 323 -5.81 -2.67 -8.39
N ARG A 324 -6.92 -2.84 -9.11
CA ARG A 324 -7.18 -4.04 -9.93
C ARG A 324 -6.71 -3.84 -11.35
N LYS A 325 -6.03 -4.85 -11.90
CA LYS A 325 -5.64 -4.85 -13.31
C LYS A 325 -5.53 -6.29 -13.82
N VAL A 326 -5.92 -6.51 -15.06
CA VAL A 326 -5.57 -7.72 -15.81
C VAL A 326 -4.59 -7.31 -16.90
N GLN A 327 -3.50 -8.05 -17.06
CA GLN A 327 -2.59 -7.90 -18.17
C GLN A 327 -2.61 -9.15 -19.04
N LEU A 328 -2.96 -8.99 -20.31
CA LEU A 328 -2.86 -10.00 -21.35
C LEU A 328 -1.58 -9.76 -22.15
N THR A 329 -0.81 -10.81 -22.41
CA THR A 329 0.38 -10.75 -23.28
C THR A 329 0.24 -11.79 -24.38
N TYR A 330 0.22 -11.35 -25.64
CA TYR A 330 0.10 -12.22 -26.80
C TYR A 330 1.45 -12.82 -27.16
N LEU A 331 1.48 -14.12 -27.39
CA LEU A 331 2.66 -14.91 -27.75
C LEU A 331 2.38 -15.62 -29.09
N PRO A 332 2.67 -14.97 -30.24
CA PRO A 332 2.38 -15.51 -31.57
C PRO A 332 3.13 -16.81 -31.88
N HIS A 333 4.27 -17.02 -31.24
CA HIS A 333 5.12 -18.20 -31.40
C HIS A 333 5.21 -19.02 -30.10
N GLY A 334 4.27 -18.89 -29.16
CA GLY A 334 4.37 -19.52 -27.85
C GLY A 334 5.53 -18.99 -26.99
N CYS A 335 5.86 -19.69 -25.89
CA CYS A 335 6.95 -19.34 -24.98
C CYS A 335 8.10 -20.34 -25.17
N PRO A 336 9.38 -19.92 -25.27
CA PRO A 336 10.49 -20.87 -25.20
C PRO A 336 10.45 -21.55 -23.82
N LYS A 337 10.28 -22.87 -23.78
CA LYS A 337 10.43 -23.62 -22.53
C LYS A 337 11.90 -23.56 -22.13
N THR A 338 12.23 -22.81 -21.09
CA THR A 338 13.46 -23.05 -20.32
C THR A 338 13.16 -24.13 -19.28
N SER A 339 13.17 -25.38 -19.71
CA SER A 339 13.30 -26.55 -18.85
C SER A 339 14.04 -27.62 -19.63
N SER A 340 15.21 -28.01 -19.11
CA SER A 340 15.96 -29.17 -19.55
C SER A 340 15.07 -30.40 -19.59
N GLU A 341 14.88 -30.94 -20.80
CA GLU A 341 14.78 -32.37 -21.15
C GLU A 341 13.92 -32.52 -22.42
N GLU A 342 14.61 -33.01 -23.44
CA GLU A 342 14.17 -33.66 -24.69
C GLU A 342 13.23 -32.91 -25.65
N GLU A 343 13.82 -32.58 -26.81
CA GLU A 343 13.18 -31.96 -27.96
C GLU A 343 12.18 -32.91 -28.63
N VAL A 344 10.90 -32.57 -28.52
CA VAL A 344 9.90 -32.95 -29.53
C VAL A 344 9.25 -31.67 -30.03
N PHE A 345 9.50 -31.33 -31.29
CA PHE A 345 8.86 -30.24 -32.02
C PHE A 345 7.34 -30.46 -32.05
N PHE A 346 6.60 -29.74 -31.20
CA PHE A 346 5.16 -29.57 -31.38
C PHE A 346 4.88 -28.17 -31.95
N PHE A 347 4.00 -28.14 -32.96
CA PHE A 347 3.54 -26.96 -33.68
C PHE A 347 3.24 -25.77 -32.74
N HIS A 348 3.79 -24.60 -33.09
CA HIS A 348 3.66 -23.35 -32.35
C HIS A 348 2.24 -22.76 -32.51
N VAL A 349 1.28 -23.28 -31.73
CA VAL A 349 -0.07 -22.69 -31.65
C VAL A 349 0.00 -21.37 -30.85
N PRO A 350 -0.58 -20.26 -31.35
CA PRO A 350 -0.62 -18.98 -30.64
C PRO A 350 -1.23 -19.13 -29.23
N LYS A 351 -0.67 -18.40 -28.26
CA LYS A 351 -1.23 -18.35 -26.89
C LYS A 351 -1.23 -16.92 -26.35
N ALA A 352 -1.99 -16.69 -25.29
CA ALA A 352 -1.82 -15.49 -24.46
C ALA A 352 -1.58 -15.86 -23.00
N VAL A 353 -0.90 -14.96 -22.26
CA VAL A 353 -0.72 -15.08 -20.81
C VAL A 353 -1.58 -14.02 -20.13
N VAL A 354 -2.52 -14.48 -19.30
CA VAL A 354 -3.29 -13.64 -18.36
C VAL A 354 -2.48 -13.50 -17.08
N CYS A 355 -2.25 -12.26 -16.67
CA CYS A 355 -1.68 -11.92 -15.37
C CYS A 355 -2.66 -11.01 -14.63
N LEU A 356 -3.13 -11.44 -13.46
CA LEU A 356 -3.97 -10.66 -12.55
C LEU A 356 -3.11 -10.07 -11.43
#